data_AF-A0A0R0CI08-F1
#
_entry.id   AF-A0A0R0CI08-F1
#
_cell.length_a   1.000
_cell.length_b   1.000
_cell.length_c   1.000
_cell.angle_alpha   90.00
_cell.angle_beta   90.00
_cell.angle_gamma   90.00
#
_symmetry.space_group_name_H-M   'P 1'
#
loop_
_entity.id
_entity.type
_entity.pdbx_description
1 polymer ?
#
loop_
_entity_poly.entity_id
_entity_poly.type
_entity_poly.pdbx_seq_one_letter_code
_entity_poly.pdbx_strand_id
1 'polypeptide(L)'
;MDYEKLRDHFDVLAQQVVHDATSLGEHERKQKLLEMHQLVDRIVEVVPDHDDQASILCRLEDLVYRANSAINAAEQLENLRKKSALAYGWSLYAD
;
A
#
# COMPACT_ATOMS: atom_id res chain seq x y z
N MET A 1 23.77 1.97 -0.03
CA MET A 1 22.86 2.84 -0.80
C MET A 1 22.79 4.17 -0.09
N ASP A 2 22.58 5.27 -0.81
CA ASP A 2 22.38 6.59 -0.22
C ASP A 2 20.96 6.70 0.37
N TYR A 3 20.82 7.26 1.57
CA TYR A 3 19.54 7.42 2.27
C TYR A 3 18.50 8.11 1.38
N GLU A 4 18.91 9.17 0.67
CA GLU A 4 18.02 9.94 -0.22
C GLU A 4 17.44 9.07 -1.34
N LYS A 5 18.23 8.14 -1.90
CA LYS A 5 17.74 7.24 -2.95
C LYS A 5 16.71 6.24 -2.41
N LEU A 6 16.91 5.74 -1.19
CA LEU A 6 15.95 4.84 -0.57
C LEU A 6 14.65 5.56 -0.21
N ARG A 7 14.77 6.80 0.29
CA ARG A 7 13.65 7.67 0.59
C ARG A 7 12.84 8.02 -0.65
N ASP A 8 13.49 8.45 -1.73
CA ASP A 8 12.81 8.76 -2.99
C ASP A 8 12.08 7.53 -3.54
N HIS A 9 12.73 6.36 -3.50
CA HIS A 9 12.10 5.12 -3.93
C HIS A 9 10.88 4.78 -3.07
N PHE A 10 10.99 4.92 -1.74
CA PHE A 10 9.88 4.69 -0.83
C PHE A 10 8.71 5.65 -1.10
N ASP A 11 9.00 6.94 -1.30
CA ASP A 11 7.97 7.97 -1.54
C ASP A 11 7.22 7.71 -2.86
N VAL A 12 7.92 7.32 -3.92
CA VAL A 12 7.30 6.93 -5.20
C VAL A 12 6.44 5.69 -5.04
N LEU A 13 6.95 4.65 -4.36
CA LEU A 13 6.20 3.41 -4.14
C LEU A 13 4.96 3.66 -3.29
N ALA A 14 5.05 4.46 -2.24
CA ALA A 14 3.93 4.84 -1.39
C ALA A 14 2.84 5.56 -2.19
N GLN A 15 3.22 6.49 -3.07
CA GLN A 15 2.27 7.19 -3.95
C GLN A 15 1.58 6.23 -4.92
N GLN A 16 2.33 5.32 -5.55
CA GLN A 16 1.77 4.32 -6.44
C GLN A 16 0.76 3.42 -5.72
N VAL A 17 1.10 2.90 -4.53
CA VAL A 17 0.19 2.04 -3.78
C VAL A 17 -1.09 2.79 -3.40
N VAL A 18 -0.99 4.02 -2.91
CA VAL A 18 -2.15 4.81 -2.49
C VAL A 18 -3.05 5.19 -3.68
N HIS A 19 -2.46 5.58 -4.82
CA HIS A 19 -3.24 6.03 -5.99
C HIS A 19 -3.80 4.85 -6.79
N ASP A 20 -3.01 3.81 -6.99
CA ASP A 20 -3.31 2.74 -7.94
C ASP A 20 -3.97 1.53 -7.26
N ALA A 21 -4.15 1.50 -5.93
CA ALA A 21 -4.69 0.37 -5.17
C ALA A 21 -5.92 -0.29 -5.82
N THR A 22 -6.84 0.48 -6.40
CA THR A 22 -8.06 -0.06 -7.02
C THR A 22 -7.86 -0.69 -8.39
N SER A 23 -6.75 -0.36 -9.06
CA SER A 23 -6.35 -0.90 -10.36
C SER A 23 -5.40 -2.11 -10.25
N LEU A 24 -4.71 -2.23 -9.12
CA LEU A 24 -3.76 -3.30 -8.84
C LEU A 24 -4.47 -4.59 -8.43
N GLY A 25 -3.92 -5.73 -8.86
CA GLY A 25 -4.37 -7.05 -8.40
C GLY A 25 -4.16 -7.26 -6.90
N GLU A 26 -4.87 -8.20 -6.28
CA GLU A 26 -4.68 -8.53 -4.86
C GLU A 26 -3.22 -8.92 -4.54
N HIS A 27 -2.63 -9.78 -5.37
CA HIS A 27 -1.25 -10.21 -5.18
C HIS A 27 -0.26 -9.05 -5.32
N GLU A 28 -0.47 -8.18 -6.30
CA GLU A 28 0.38 -7.03 -6.57
C GLU A 28 0.32 -5.99 -5.45
N ARG A 29 -0.86 -5.72 -4.90
CA ARG A 29 -1.05 -4.86 -3.71
C ARG A 29 -0.22 -5.37 -2.53
N LYS A 30 -0.33 -6.67 -2.23
CA LYS A 30 0.40 -7.30 -1.13
C LYS A 30 1.91 -7.29 -1.36
N GLN A 31 2.34 -7.51 -2.61
CA GLN A 31 3.76 -7.46 -2.98
C GLN A 31 4.33 -6.05 -2.81
N LYS A 32 3.63 -5.01 -3.29
CA LYS A 32 4.09 -3.62 -3.13
C LYS A 32 4.11 -3.18 -1.67
N LEU A 33 3.16 -3.62 -0.85
CA LEU A 33 3.18 -3.34 0.59
C LEU A 33 4.39 -4.01 1.28
N LEU A 34 4.70 -5.25 0.90
CA LEU A 34 5.91 -5.94 1.38
C LEU A 34 7.18 -5.19 0.97
N GLU A 35 7.25 -4.71 -0.28
CA GLU A 35 8.38 -3.91 -0.76
C GLU A 35 8.52 -2.59 0.02
N MET A 36 7.41 -1.92 0.37
CA MET A 36 7.44 -0.75 1.25
C MET A 36 8.06 -1.08 2.61
N HIS A 37 7.67 -2.19 3.25
CA HIS A 37 8.26 -2.61 4.52
C HIS A 37 9.77 -2.89 4.39
N GLN A 38 10.19 -3.58 3.34
CA GLN A 38 11.61 -3.84 3.08
C GLN A 38 12.42 -2.56 2.85
N LEU A 39 11.81 -1.53 2.24
CA LEU A 39 12.43 -0.22 2.09
C LEU A 39 12.54 0.50 3.44
N VAL A 40 11.52 0.42 4.31
CA VAL A 40 11.60 0.97 5.66
C VAL A 40 12.76 0.35 6.44
N ASP A 41 12.90 -0.97 6.43
CA ASP A 41 14.00 -1.67 7.12
C ASP A 41 15.37 -1.16 6.62
N ARG A 42 15.54 -1.04 5.31
CA ARG A 42 16.77 -0.51 4.71
C ARG A 42 17.01 0.96 5.05
N ILE A 43 15.96 1.78 5.12
CA ILE A 43 16.08 3.19 5.48
C ILE A 43 16.52 3.30 6.94
N VAL A 44 15.94 2.50 7.85
CA VAL A 44 16.31 2.48 9.27
C VAL A 44 17.78 2.13 9.47
N GLU A 45 18.35 1.23 8.66
CA GLU A 45 19.77 0.85 8.73
C GLU A 45 20.74 1.97 8.33
N VAL A 46 20.30 2.90 7.48
CA VAL A 46 21.17 3.95 6.92
C VAL A 46 20.75 5.36 7.30
N VAL A 47 19.67 5.52 8.06
CA VAL A 47 19.21 6.81 8.53
C VAL A 47 20.31 7.41 9.41
N PRO A 48 20.74 8.65 9.16
CA PRO A 48 21.78 9.26 9.97
C PRO A 48 21.29 9.45 11.41
N ASP A 49 22.16 9.20 12.40
CA ASP A 49 21.94 9.50 13.82
C ASP A 49 21.84 11.02 14.02
N HIS A 50 20.63 11.53 13.83
CA HIS A 50 20.26 12.95 13.95
C HIS A 50 18.98 13.08 14.76
N ASP A 51 18.76 14.27 15.34
CA ASP A 51 17.53 14.61 16.07
C ASP A 51 16.25 14.38 15.24
N ASP A 52 16.37 14.37 13.91
CA ASP A 52 15.28 14.16 12.96
C ASP A 52 14.92 12.68 12.71
N GLN A 53 15.69 11.72 13.24
CA GLN A 53 15.46 10.29 13.01
C GLN A 53 14.05 9.87 13.40
N ALA A 54 13.57 10.32 14.57
CA ALA A 54 12.21 10.04 15.02
C ALA A 54 11.16 10.59 14.06
N SER A 55 11.36 11.80 13.52
CA SER A 55 10.45 12.42 12.55
C SER A 55 10.40 11.61 11.25
N ILE A 56 11.55 11.14 10.78
CA ILE A 56 11.66 10.29 9.57
C ILE A 56 10.90 8.98 9.79
N LEU A 57 11.14 8.29 10.91
CA LEU A 57 10.49 7.02 11.21
C LEU A 57 8.96 7.15 11.34
N CYS A 58 8.48 8.18 12.04
CA CYS A 58 7.04 8.46 12.12
C CYS A 58 6.44 8.74 10.74
N ARG A 59 7.14 9.48 9.87
CA ARG A 59 6.68 9.74 8.49
C ARG A 59 6.57 8.44 7.67
N LEU A 60 7.54 7.53 7.80
CA LEU A 60 7.52 6.25 7.10
C LEU A 60 6.35 5.39 7.57
N GLU A 61 6.14 5.30 8.88
CA GLU A 61 5.01 4.57 9.48
C GLU A 61 3.66 5.11 8.99
N ASP A 62 3.48 6.43 8.99
CA ASP A 62 2.26 7.08 8.49
C ASP A 62 1.97 6.73 7.02
N LEU A 63 3.00 6.70 6.18
CA LEU A 63 2.85 6.38 4.75
C LEU A 63 2.54 4.90 4.53
N VAL A 64 3.19 4.00 5.26
CA VAL A 64 2.86 2.56 5.26
C VAL A 64 1.40 2.35 5.71
N TYR A 65 0.97 3.03 6.78
CA TYR A 65 -0.38 2.93 7.29
C TYR A 65 -1.42 3.38 6.24
N ARG A 66 -1.17 4.51 5.56
CA ARG A 66 -2.04 5.01 4.49
C ARG A 66 -2.11 4.05 3.31
N ALA A 67 -0.97 3.49 2.89
CA ALA A 67 -0.91 2.51 1.82
C ALA A 67 -1.72 1.24 2.17
N ASN A 68 -1.55 0.73 3.39
CA ASN A 68 -2.32 -0.42 3.87
C ASN A 68 -3.83 -0.14 3.93
N SER A 69 -4.22 1.06 4.38
CA SER A 69 -5.62 1.50 4.40
C SER A 69 -6.22 1.54 2.98
N ALA A 70 -5.49 2.08 2.00
CA ALA A 70 -5.92 2.11 0.60
C ALA A 70 -6.10 0.71 0.00
N ILE A 71 -5.17 -0.21 0.30
CA ILE A 71 -5.25 -1.62 -0.10
C ILE A 71 -6.52 -2.27 0.46
N ASN A 72 -6.77 -2.12 1.77
CA ASN A 72 -7.96 -2.66 2.43
C ASN A 72 -9.26 -2.12 1.80
N ALA A 73 -9.32 -0.83 1.51
CA ALA A 73 -10.48 -0.23 0.85
C ALA A 73 -10.71 -0.83 -0.55
N ALA A 74 -9.63 -1.03 -1.33
CA ALA A 74 -9.72 -1.67 -2.63
C ALA A 74 -10.19 -3.14 -2.54
N GLU A 75 -9.76 -3.91 -1.52
CA GLU A 75 -10.22 -5.29 -1.30
C GLU A 75 -11.71 -5.32 -0.94
N GLN A 76 -12.18 -4.39 -0.10
CA GLN A 76 -13.60 -4.27 0.23
C GLN A 76 -14.44 -3.94 -1.00
N LEU A 77 -13.99 -3.02 -1.85
CA LEU A 77 -14.67 -2.68 -3.10
C LEU A 77 -14.77 -3.88 -4.06
N GLU A 78 -13.69 -4.65 -4.19
CA GLU A 78 -13.69 -5.88 -5.00
C GLU A 78 -14.67 -6.93 -4.45
N ASN A 79 -14.69 -7.11 -3.13
CA ASN A 79 -15.63 -8.02 -2.46
C ASN A 79 -17.09 -7.58 -2.65
N LEU A 80 -17.37 -6.28 -2.58
CA LEU A 80 -18.71 -5.74 -2.86
C LEU A 80 -19.10 -6.01 -4.31
N ARG A 81 -18.21 -5.76 -5.28
CA ARG A 81 -18.46 -6.07 -6.71
C ARG A 81 -18.77 -7.55 -6.92
N LYS A 82 -18.01 -8.46 -6.31
CA LYS A 82 -18.25 -9.91 -6.37
C LYS A 82 -19.62 -10.27 -5.80
N LYS A 83 -19.98 -9.73 -4.63
CA LYS A 83 -21.31 -9.96 -4.00
C LYS A 83 -22.45 -9.45 -4.87
N SER A 84 -22.32 -8.23 -5.42
CA SER A 84 -23.33 -7.67 -6.33
C SER A 84 -23.48 -8.51 -7.59
N ALA A 85 -22.38 -8.96 -8.20
CA ALA A 85 -22.43 -9.81 -9.39
C ALA A 85 -23.14 -11.13 -9.13
N LEU A 86 -22.92 -11.77 -7.97
CA LEU A 86 -23.64 -12.99 -7.57
C LEU A 86 -25.15 -12.73 -7.39
N ALA A 87 -25.51 -11.62 -6.74
CA ALA A 87 -26.92 -11.25 -6.52
C ALA A 87 -27.66 -11.01 -7.85
N TYR A 88 -27.05 -10.27 -8.79
CA TYR A 88 -27.65 -10.05 -10.13
C TYR A 88 -27.63 -11.32 -10.99
N GLY A 89 -26.59 -12.13 -10.89
CA GLY A 89 -26.51 -13.42 -11.60
C GLY A 89 -27.63 -14.38 -11.18
N TRP A 90 -27.98 -14.40 -9.89
CA TRP A 90 -29.11 -15.21 -9.40
C TRP A 90 -30.48 -14.62 -9.75
N SER A 91 -30.57 -13.30 -9.88
CA SER A 91 -31.79 -12.62 -10.35
C SER A 91 -32.15 -12.95 -11.80
N LEU A 92 -31.18 -13.28 -12.66
CA LEU A 92 -31.40 -13.62 -14.07
C LEU A 92 -31.93 -15.05 -14.31
N TYR A 93 -31.85 -15.93 -13.31
CA TYR A 93 -32.35 -17.31 -13.39
C TYR A 93 -33.67 -17.52 -12.63
N ALA A 94 -34.26 -16.45 -12.09
CA ALA A 94 -35.44 -16.50 -11.23
C ALA A 94 -36.76 -16.09 -11.91
N ASP A 95 -36.76 -15.87 -13.23
CA ASP A 95 -37.98 -15.63 -14.04
C ASP A 95 -38.35 -16.86 -14.88
#